data_AF-A0A248VKB3-F1
#
_entry.id   AF-A0A248VKB3-F1
#
_cell.length_a   1.000
_cell.length_b   1.000
_cell.length_c   1.000
_cell.angle_alpha   90.00
_cell.angle_beta   90.00
_cell.angle_gamma   90.00
#
_symmetry.space_group_name_H-M   'P 1'
#
loop_
_entity.id
_entity.type
_entity.pdbx_description
1 polymer ?
#
loop_
_entity_poly.entity_id
_entity_poly.type
_entity_poly.pdbx_seq_one_letter_code
_entity_poly.pdbx_strand_id
1 'polypeptide(L)'
;MTQGRHNVRGVPVGAGRHISPAEFLLMAGFLVYRAPDAPASARAAARRVLDATFGAAAALGFADSAALETMMAHADRSSRIWALAERATSAVGDTTAFLQVVRSAGVTLEWDA
;
A
#
# COMPACT_ATOMS: atom_id res chain seq x y z
N MET A 1 16.62 6.04 27.89
CA MET A 1 16.72 6.31 26.44
C MET A 1 17.44 5.14 25.80
N THR A 2 16.69 4.15 25.30
CA THR A 2 17.22 3.05 24.50
C THR A 2 16.22 2.79 23.38
N GLN A 3 16.67 3.19 22.20
CA GLN A 3 16.01 3.18 20.92
C GLN A 3 15.70 1.73 20.52
N GLY A 4 14.49 1.27 20.83
CA GLY A 4 13.97 0.02 20.32
C GLY A 4 13.89 0.13 18.80
N ARG A 5 14.69 -0.68 18.09
CA ARG A 5 14.46 -0.98 16.68
C ARG A 5 13.08 -1.64 16.60
N HIS A 6 12.03 -0.83 16.46
CA HIS A 6 10.70 -1.31 16.12
C HIS A 6 10.81 -1.91 14.73
N ASN A 7 10.94 -3.23 14.65
CA ASN A 7 10.51 -3.98 13.48
C ASN A 7 9.08 -3.53 13.23
N VAL A 8 8.88 -2.67 12.24
CA VAL A 8 7.55 -2.18 11.89
C VAL A 8 6.79 -3.39 11.35
N ARG A 9 6.03 -4.05 12.23
CA ARG A 9 5.37 -5.34 11.97
C ARG A 9 4.31 -5.25 10.87
N GLY A 10 3.90 -4.04 10.50
CA GLY A 10 2.95 -3.77 9.44
C GLY A 10 2.70 -2.27 9.31
N VAL A 11 1.82 -1.90 8.41
CA VAL A 11 1.35 -0.53 8.20
C VAL A 11 0.34 -0.18 9.29
N PRO A 12 0.55 0.88 10.09
CA PRO A 12 -0.41 1.26 11.13
C PRO A 12 -1.70 1.79 10.52
N VAL A 13 -2.83 1.37 11.09
CA VAL A 13 -4.20 1.77 10.66
C VAL A 13 -5.02 2.35 11.82
N GLY A 14 -4.33 2.82 12.87
CA GLY A 14 -4.91 3.39 14.08
C GLY A 14 -5.31 2.33 15.13
N ALA A 15 -5.54 2.81 16.36
CA ALA A 15 -5.93 1.97 17.50
C ALA A 15 -4.95 0.83 17.80
N GLY A 16 -3.64 1.10 17.61
CA GLY A 16 -2.58 0.10 17.77
C GLY A 16 -2.60 -1.06 16.75
N ARG A 17 -3.50 -1.04 15.77
CA ARG A 17 -3.61 -2.09 14.76
C ARG A 17 -2.68 -1.83 13.59
N HIS A 18 -2.16 -2.93 13.05
CA HIS A 18 -1.25 -2.95 11.92
C HIS A 18 -1.73 -3.99 10.91
N ILE A 19 -1.63 -3.67 9.63
CA ILE A 19 -1.93 -4.58 8.52
C ILE A 19 -0.67 -4.79 7.67
N SER A 20 -0.66 -5.81 6.81
CA SER A 20 0.48 -5.99 5.92
C SER A 20 0.56 -4.88 4.86
N PRO A 21 1.75 -4.59 4.29
CA PRO A 21 1.86 -3.69 3.14
C PRO A 21 0.93 -4.07 1.98
N ALA A 22 0.80 -5.37 1.69
CA ALA A 22 -0.07 -5.87 0.62
C ALA A 22 -1.55 -5.57 0.92
N GLU A 23 -1.99 -5.78 2.16
CA GLU A 23 -3.35 -5.47 2.61
C GLU A 23 -3.63 -3.96 2.50
N PHE A 24 -2.69 -3.12 2.92
CA PHE A 24 -2.80 -1.67 2.78
C PHE A 24 -2.89 -1.25 1.30
N LEU A 25 -2.08 -1.84 0.44
CA LEU A 25 -2.09 -1.56 -1.00
C LEU A 25 -3.44 -1.92 -1.63
N LEU A 26 -4.02 -3.06 -1.25
CA LEU A 26 -5.34 -3.49 -1.72
C LEU A 26 -6.46 -2.60 -1.19
N MET A 27 -6.35 -2.10 0.05
CA MET A 27 -7.28 -1.11 0.60
C MET A 27 -7.23 0.21 -0.19
N ALA A 28 -6.03 0.67 -0.57
CA ALA A 28 -5.88 1.83 -1.46
C ALA A 28 -6.53 1.56 -2.83
N GLY A 29 -6.31 0.36 -3.40
CA GLY A 29 -6.99 -0.08 -4.63
C GLY A 29 -8.52 -0.02 -4.52
N PHE A 30 -9.08 -0.51 -3.41
CA PHE A 30 -10.52 -0.43 -3.15
C PHE A 30 -11.02 1.02 -3.11
N LEU A 31 -10.32 1.92 -2.41
CA LEU A 31 -10.69 3.33 -2.34
C LEU A 31 -10.70 3.98 -3.74
N VAL A 32 -9.70 3.70 -4.57
CA VAL A 32 -9.60 4.27 -5.92
C VAL A 32 -10.69 3.75 -6.85
N TYR A 33 -10.92 2.44 -6.87
CA TYR A 33 -11.70 1.80 -7.93
C TYR A 33 -13.13 1.41 -7.53
N ARG A 34 -13.37 1.19 -6.25
CA ARG A 34 -14.56 0.46 -5.78
C ARG A 34 -15.38 1.22 -4.73
N ALA A 35 -14.91 2.36 -4.25
CA ALA A 35 -15.60 3.19 -3.28
C ALA A 35 -15.92 4.58 -3.85
N PRO A 36 -16.83 4.70 -4.84
CA PRO A 36 -17.13 6.00 -5.49
C PRO A 36 -17.62 7.07 -4.49
N ASP A 37 -18.32 6.64 -3.43
CA ASP A 37 -18.85 7.50 -2.38
C ASP A 37 -17.81 7.88 -1.31
N ALA A 38 -16.59 7.34 -1.38
CA ALA A 38 -15.52 7.75 -0.48
C ALA A 38 -15.12 9.22 -0.76
N PRO A 39 -14.69 9.97 0.26
CA PRO A 39 -14.24 11.35 0.11
C PRO A 39 -13.23 11.48 -1.03
N ALA A 40 -13.39 12.47 -1.89
CA ALA A 40 -12.51 12.67 -3.04
C ALA A 40 -11.04 12.82 -2.63
N SER A 41 -10.78 13.44 -1.48
CA SER A 41 -9.44 13.54 -0.88
C SER A 41 -8.85 12.18 -0.52
N ALA A 42 -9.63 11.26 0.05
CA ALA A 42 -9.21 9.91 0.38
C ALA A 42 -8.89 9.09 -0.88
N ARG A 43 -9.74 9.20 -1.92
CA ARG A 43 -9.49 8.56 -3.22
C ARG A 43 -8.23 9.10 -3.89
N ALA A 44 -8.02 10.42 -3.86
CA ALA A 44 -6.82 11.06 -4.40
C ALA A 44 -5.55 10.68 -3.62
N ALA A 45 -5.62 10.55 -2.30
CA ALA A 45 -4.52 10.05 -1.49
C ALA A 45 -4.20 8.58 -1.81
N ALA A 46 -5.22 7.72 -1.91
CA ALA A 46 -5.06 6.33 -2.29
C ALA A 46 -4.45 6.16 -3.70
N ARG A 47 -4.88 6.99 -4.67
CA ARG A 47 -4.30 7.00 -6.02
C ARG A 47 -2.81 7.33 -5.98
N ARG A 48 -2.40 8.37 -5.23
CA ARG A 48 -0.98 8.72 -5.06
C ARG A 48 -0.17 7.58 -4.44
N VAL A 49 -0.74 6.85 -3.49
CA VAL A 49 -0.10 5.66 -2.89
C VAL A 49 0.08 4.55 -3.92
N LEU A 50 -0.93 4.26 -4.76
CA LEU A 50 -0.79 3.27 -5.84
C LEU A 50 0.30 3.67 -6.81
N ASP A 51 0.27 4.91 -7.31
CA ASP A 51 1.23 5.42 -8.29
C ASP A 51 2.67 5.38 -7.75
N ALA A 52 2.87 5.80 -6.49
CA ALA A 52 4.18 5.78 -5.84
C ALA A 52 4.67 4.34 -5.61
N THR A 53 3.80 3.43 -5.16
CA THR A 53 4.16 2.02 -4.92
C THR A 53 4.49 1.32 -6.23
N PHE A 54 3.68 1.46 -7.27
CA PHE A 54 3.93 0.84 -8.56
C PHE A 54 5.15 1.44 -9.26
N GLY A 55 5.38 2.75 -9.13
CA GLY A 55 6.59 3.40 -9.62
C GLY A 55 7.85 2.85 -8.94
N ALA A 56 7.84 2.75 -7.60
CA ALA A 56 8.97 2.20 -6.84
C ALA A 56 9.20 0.71 -7.14
N ALA A 57 8.14 -0.10 -7.18
CA ALA A 57 8.22 -1.51 -7.49
C ALA A 57 8.75 -1.75 -8.92
N ALA A 58 8.26 -0.99 -9.90
CA ALA A 58 8.70 -1.10 -11.30
C ALA A 58 10.18 -0.71 -11.46
N ALA A 59 10.65 0.33 -10.77
CA ALA A 59 12.06 0.70 -10.74
C ALA A 59 12.97 -0.41 -10.16
N LEU A 60 12.39 -1.33 -9.37
CA LEU A 60 13.05 -2.47 -8.76
C LEU A 60 12.73 -3.80 -9.47
N GLY A 61 12.16 -3.74 -10.68
CA GLY A 61 11.97 -4.90 -11.56
C GLY A 61 10.62 -5.61 -11.45
N PHE A 62 9.64 -5.05 -10.73
CA PHE A 62 8.29 -5.58 -10.72
C PHE A 62 7.55 -5.22 -12.03
N ALA A 63 7.36 -6.22 -12.90
CA ALA A 63 6.74 -6.04 -14.21
C ALA A 63 5.20 -6.19 -14.21
N ASP A 64 4.59 -6.69 -13.12
CA ASP A 64 3.17 -7.03 -13.08
C ASP A 64 2.26 -5.89 -12.55
N SER A 65 2.74 -4.63 -12.49
CA SER A 65 1.96 -3.48 -11.97
C SER A 65 0.64 -3.27 -12.73
N ALA A 66 0.68 -3.31 -14.06
CA ALA A 66 -0.53 -3.13 -14.88
C ALA A 66 -1.55 -4.26 -14.68
N ALA A 67 -1.08 -5.49 -14.48
CA ALA A 67 -1.95 -6.63 -14.19
C ALA A 67 -2.62 -6.48 -12.82
N LEU A 68 -1.86 -6.11 -11.80
CA LEU A 68 -2.39 -5.86 -10.45
C LEU A 68 -3.42 -4.71 -10.45
N GLU A 69 -3.11 -3.59 -11.11
CA GLU A 69 -4.03 -2.45 -11.22
C GLU A 69 -5.32 -2.84 -11.95
N THR A 70 -5.21 -3.60 -13.04
CA THR A 70 -6.39 -4.12 -13.77
C THR A 70 -7.24 -5.01 -12.87
N MET A 71 -6.63 -5.91 -12.09
CA MET A 71 -7.36 -6.79 -11.16
C MET A 71 -8.08 -6.00 -10.06
N MET A 72 -7.44 -4.96 -9.51
CA MET A 72 -8.08 -4.06 -8.53
C MET A 72 -9.30 -3.35 -9.13
N ALA A 73 -9.18 -2.85 -10.36
CA ALA A 73 -10.27 -2.17 -11.07
C ALA A 73 -11.47 -3.09 -11.31
N HIS A 74 -11.22 -4.37 -11.64
CA HIS A 74 -12.25 -5.37 -11.88
C HIS A 74 -12.81 -6.04 -10.62
N ALA A 75 -12.36 -5.62 -9.42
CA ALA A 75 -12.75 -6.23 -8.14
C ALA A 75 -12.48 -7.73 -8.07
N ASP A 76 -11.35 -8.16 -8.65
CA ASP A 76 -10.92 -9.53 -8.57
C ASP A 76 -10.69 -9.93 -7.09
N ARG A 77 -11.19 -11.11 -6.71
CA ARG A 77 -11.09 -11.67 -5.35
C ARG A 77 -10.25 -12.94 -5.29
N SER A 78 -9.56 -13.28 -6.37
CA SER A 78 -8.72 -14.46 -6.45
C SER A 78 -7.49 -14.33 -5.55
N SER A 79 -6.93 -15.47 -5.14
CA SER A 79 -5.63 -15.50 -4.45
C SER A 79 -4.50 -14.84 -5.26
N ARG A 80 -4.67 -14.72 -6.58
CA ARG A 80 -3.71 -14.08 -7.48
C ARG A 80 -3.58 -12.58 -7.22
N ILE A 81 -4.66 -11.86 -6.88
CA ILE A 81 -4.56 -10.42 -6.57
C ILE A 81 -3.70 -10.22 -5.32
N TRP A 82 -3.84 -11.11 -4.35
CA TRP A 82 -3.09 -11.08 -3.11
C TRP A 82 -1.61 -11.36 -3.36
N ALA A 83 -1.29 -12.43 -4.09
CA ALA A 83 0.09 -12.77 -4.44
C ALA A 83 0.79 -11.68 -5.28
N LEU A 84 0.04 -10.97 -6.13
CA LEU A 84 0.58 -9.83 -6.87
C LEU A 84 0.85 -8.62 -5.96
N ALA A 85 -0.06 -8.31 -5.04
CA ALA A 85 0.14 -7.24 -4.07
C ALA A 85 1.35 -7.52 -3.17
N GLU A 86 1.49 -8.75 -2.67
CA GLU A 86 2.65 -9.18 -1.87
C GLU A 86 3.96 -9.03 -2.64
N ARG A 87 3.99 -9.46 -3.91
CA ARG A 87 5.18 -9.30 -4.77
C ARG A 87 5.50 -7.83 -5.04
N ALA A 88 4.48 -7.00 -5.32
CA ALA A 88 4.67 -5.57 -5.52
C ALA A 88 5.27 -4.90 -4.28
N THR A 89 4.72 -5.17 -3.09
CA THR A 89 5.22 -4.57 -1.86
C THR A 89 6.57 -5.14 -1.44
N SER A 90 6.83 -6.43 -1.69
CA SER A 90 8.14 -7.05 -1.43
C SER A 90 9.22 -6.51 -2.37
N ALA A 91 8.87 -6.17 -3.62
CA ALA A 91 9.80 -5.54 -4.56
C ALA A 91 10.24 -4.16 -4.09
N VAL A 92 9.35 -3.39 -3.41
CA VAL A 92 9.69 -2.11 -2.78
C VAL A 92 10.68 -2.30 -1.62
N GLY A 93 10.56 -3.39 -0.87
CA GLY A 93 11.46 -3.75 0.22
C GLY A 93 10.69 -4.18 1.47
N ASP A 94 11.27 -3.90 2.65
CA ASP A 94 10.61 -4.16 3.93
C ASP A 94 9.50 -3.15 4.22
N THR A 95 8.76 -3.35 5.32
CA THR A 95 7.69 -2.43 5.75
C THR A 95 8.20 -0.99 5.93
N THR A 96 9.45 -0.78 6.32
CA THR A 96 10.01 0.57 6.49
C THR A 96 10.18 1.26 5.14
N ALA A 97 10.72 0.56 4.14
CA ALA A 97 10.83 1.06 2.77
C ALA A 97 9.44 1.37 2.19
N PHE A 98 8.46 0.49 2.41
CA PHE A 98 7.08 0.73 2.01
C PHE A 98 6.48 1.99 2.65
N LEU A 99 6.66 2.19 3.96
CA LEU A 99 6.17 3.38 4.66
C LEU A 99 6.84 4.67 4.18
N GLN A 100 8.11 4.61 3.75
CA GLN A 100 8.78 5.76 3.14
C GLN A 100 8.14 6.13 1.79
N VAL A 101 7.76 5.14 0.98
CA VAL A 101 7.02 5.36 -0.28
C VAL A 101 5.64 5.95 -0.02
N VAL A 102 4.91 5.45 0.99
CA VAL A 102 3.61 6.02 1.38
C VAL A 102 3.77 7.48 1.84
N ARG A 103 4.83 7.79 2.58
CA ARG A 103 5.13 9.16 3.02
C ARG A 103 5.48 10.07 1.85
N SER A 104 6.25 9.59 0.87
CA SER A 104 6.59 10.39 -0.33
C SER A 104 5.37 10.68 -1.21
N ALA A 105 4.33 9.84 -1.15
CA ALA A 105 3.03 10.10 -1.74
C ALA A 105 2.21 11.19 -1.00
N GLY A 106 2.73 11.73 0.11
CA GLY A 106 2.09 12.78 0.91
C GLY A 106 1.01 12.23 1.86
N VAL A 107 1.10 10.95 2.23
CA VAL A 107 0.23 10.32 3.24
C VAL A 107 1.04 10.12 4.51
N THR A 108 0.61 10.81 5.58
CA THR A 108 1.16 10.61 6.93
C THR A 108 0.31 9.58 7.64
N LEU A 109 0.93 8.49 8.07
CA LEU A 109 0.29 7.49 8.92
C LEU A 109 0.65 7.85 10.36
N GLU A 110 -0.34 8.23 11.16
CA GLU A 110 -0.14 8.50 12.57
C GLU A 110 0.18 7.19 13.31
N TRP A 111 1.21 7.24 14.14
CA TRP A 111 1.56 6.18 15.06
C TRP A 111 0.99 6.58 16.41
N ASP A 112 -0.03 5.86 16.90
CA ASP A 112 -0.44 5.97 18.30
C ASP A 112 0.75 5.48 19.15
N ALA A 113 1.46 6.42 19.78
CA ALA A 113 2.64 6.19 20.61
C ALA A 113 2.31 5.44 21.91
#